data_AF-A0A5C7GEL3-F1
#
_entry.id   AF-A0A5C7GEL3-F1
#
_cell.length_a   1.000
_cell.length_b   1.000
_cell.length_c   1.000
_cell.angle_alpha   90.00
_cell.angle_beta   90.00
_cell.angle_gamma   90.00
#
_symmetry.space_group_name_H-M   'P 1'
#
loop_
_entity.id
_entity.type
_entity.pdbx_description
1 polymer ?
#
loop_
_entity_poly.entity_id
_entity_poly.type
_entity_poly.pdbx_seq_one_letter_code
_entity_poly.pdbx_strand_id
1 'polypeptide(L)'
;MNSFFSFAQNRIELVANDCSQENGFTMFLLDRAKPKILTEQKFEQEEKYWNNQKKILLNNSDIIKIEYTNIFGQIIDTTFTNAKELNEIKICVNKFKDYEKKSLIKESIQNDQSWVLNSTWGHQTFESDELTLKPKNGFLKYKYYKNGKRIKRGKIKITESVMDRIALFERKLNLMQNADNSCNFGISYNLDNGIEKINFQDDSCSGFSNEQLLTELKIAE
;
A
#
# COMPACT_ATOMS: atom_id res chain seq x y z
N MET A 1 -42.42 -17.32 -30.29
CA MET A 1 -42.03 -16.10 -29.53
C MET A 1 -40.90 -16.49 -28.58
N ASN A 2 -39.65 -16.18 -28.93
CA ASN A 2 -38.50 -16.43 -28.07
C ASN A 2 -38.42 -15.30 -27.03
N SER A 3 -38.84 -15.59 -25.80
CA SER A 3 -38.67 -14.69 -24.68
C SER A 3 -37.23 -14.84 -24.17
N PHE A 4 -36.32 -14.01 -24.67
CA PHE A 4 -35.03 -13.82 -24.04
C PHE A 4 -35.25 -13.10 -22.71
N PHE A 5 -35.23 -13.83 -21.61
CA PHE A 5 -35.02 -13.24 -20.29
C PHE A 5 -33.55 -12.77 -20.24
N SER A 6 -33.32 -11.52 -20.66
CA SER A 6 -32.13 -10.79 -20.23
C SER A 6 -32.31 -10.54 -18.74
N PHE A 7 -31.65 -11.33 -17.90
CA PHE A 7 -31.41 -10.92 -16.52
C PHE A 7 -30.53 -9.68 -16.59
N ALA A 8 -31.14 -8.50 -16.54
CA ALA A 8 -30.39 -7.26 -16.35
C ALA A 8 -29.71 -7.38 -14.98
N GLN A 9 -28.40 -7.56 -14.98
CA GLN A 9 -27.60 -7.52 -13.78
C GLN A 9 -27.86 -6.16 -13.09
N ASN A 10 -28.45 -6.17 -11.90
CA ASN A 10 -28.83 -4.97 -11.16
C ASN A 10 -27.96 -4.73 -9.92
N ARG A 11 -26.92 -5.56 -9.73
CA ARG A 11 -26.06 -5.59 -8.54
C ARG A 11 -24.61 -5.77 -8.95
N ILE A 12 -23.73 -5.04 -8.27
CA ILE A 12 -22.28 -5.21 -8.38
C ILE A 12 -21.72 -5.42 -6.97
N GLU A 13 -20.86 -6.41 -6.81
CA GLU A 13 -20.12 -6.60 -5.56
C GLU A 13 -18.96 -5.61 -5.47
N LEU A 14 -18.83 -4.89 -4.35
CA LEU A 14 -17.67 -4.07 -4.04
C LEU A 14 -16.73 -4.88 -3.15
N VAL A 15 -15.47 -4.98 -3.53
CA VAL A 15 -14.43 -5.64 -2.75
C VAL A 15 -13.19 -4.76 -2.64
N ALA A 16 -12.44 -4.94 -1.55
CA ALA A 16 -11.14 -4.32 -1.35
C ALA A 16 -10.03 -5.22 -1.91
N ASN A 17 -9.11 -4.62 -2.67
CA ASN A 17 -7.99 -5.34 -3.27
C ASN A 17 -6.64 -4.62 -3.07
N ASP A 18 -5.58 -5.40 -2.87
CA ASP A 18 -4.20 -4.94 -2.93
C ASP A 18 -3.78 -5.06 -4.40
N CYS A 19 -3.78 -3.92 -5.09
CA CYS A 19 -3.50 -3.89 -6.51
C CYS A 19 -2.02 -4.07 -6.85
N SER A 20 -1.14 -4.28 -5.86
CA SER A 20 0.25 -4.67 -6.11
C SER A 20 0.43 -6.18 -6.32
N GLN A 21 -0.59 -6.97 -6.00
CA GLN A 21 -0.55 -8.43 -6.13
C GLN A 21 -1.54 -8.89 -7.20
N GLU A 22 -1.07 -9.70 -8.16
CA GLU A 22 -1.86 -10.17 -9.31
C GLU A 22 -3.11 -10.98 -8.90
N ASN A 23 -3.12 -11.56 -7.70
CA ASN A 23 -4.25 -12.26 -7.08
C ASN A 23 -4.35 -11.99 -5.57
N GLY A 24 -4.02 -10.76 -5.15
CA GLY A 24 -3.83 -10.40 -3.75
C GLY A 24 -4.99 -10.80 -2.86
N PHE A 25 -4.79 -11.83 -2.04
CA PHE A 25 -5.72 -12.18 -0.98
C PHE A 25 -5.64 -11.05 0.05
N THR A 26 -6.61 -10.15 0.07
CA THR A 26 -6.59 -9.08 1.06
C THR A 26 -7.34 -9.51 2.31
N MET A 27 -6.68 -9.38 3.45
CA MET A 27 -7.35 -9.32 4.74
C MET A 27 -7.99 -7.94 5.00
N PHE A 28 -8.05 -7.07 3.99
CA PHE A 28 -8.53 -5.71 4.16
C PHE A 28 -10.07 -5.70 4.16
N LEU A 29 -10.64 -5.51 5.34
CA LEU A 29 -12.08 -5.37 5.49
C LEU A 29 -12.54 -4.12 4.75
N LEU A 30 -13.48 -4.28 3.82
CA LEU A 30 -14.02 -3.20 3.00
C LEU A 30 -14.52 -2.02 3.85
N ASP A 31 -15.06 -2.28 5.04
CA ASP A 31 -15.51 -1.26 5.96
C ASP A 31 -14.43 -0.29 6.44
N ARG A 32 -13.16 -0.72 6.49
CA ARG A 32 -12.04 0.16 6.85
C ARG A 32 -11.80 1.23 5.80
N ALA A 33 -12.02 0.88 4.54
CA ALA A 33 -11.97 1.83 3.43
C ALA A 33 -13.14 2.83 3.47
N LYS A 34 -14.15 2.63 4.34
CA LYS A 34 -15.33 3.50 4.50
C LYS A 34 -15.88 3.98 3.15
N PRO A 35 -16.12 3.08 2.19
CA PRO A 35 -16.43 3.47 0.83
C PRO A 35 -17.75 4.25 0.81
N LYS A 36 -17.79 5.28 -0.04
CA LYS A 36 -18.94 6.15 -0.26
C LYS A 36 -19.17 6.29 -1.77
N ILE A 37 -20.39 6.01 -2.20
CA ILE A 37 -20.79 6.25 -3.59
C ILE A 37 -21.04 7.75 -3.75
N LEU A 38 -20.38 8.36 -4.73
CA LEU A 38 -20.50 9.79 -5.07
C LEU A 38 -21.51 10.04 -6.21
N THR A 39 -21.99 8.99 -6.85
CA THR A 39 -23.03 8.99 -7.89
C THR A 39 -24.39 8.57 -7.30
N GLU A 40 -25.44 8.49 -8.13
CA GLU A 40 -26.82 8.23 -7.67
C GLU A 40 -27.08 6.78 -7.20
N GLN A 41 -26.15 5.85 -7.47
CA GLN A 41 -26.26 4.46 -6.99
C GLN A 41 -26.18 4.39 -5.46
N LYS A 42 -26.69 3.30 -4.90
CA LYS A 42 -26.76 3.10 -3.44
C LYS A 42 -26.18 1.76 -3.05
N PHE A 43 -25.62 1.69 -1.85
CA PHE A 43 -25.29 0.41 -1.23
C PHE A 43 -26.58 -0.31 -0.83
N GLU A 44 -26.62 -1.63 -1.07
CA GLU A 44 -27.63 -2.51 -0.50
C GLU A 44 -27.39 -2.62 1.01
N GLN A 45 -28.42 -2.38 1.82
CA GLN A 45 -28.36 -2.67 3.26
C GLN A 45 -28.43 -4.19 3.44
N GLU A 46 -27.30 -4.83 3.71
CA GLU A 46 -27.30 -6.23 4.18
C GLU A 46 -27.02 -6.27 5.68
N GLU A 47 -27.96 -6.83 6.45
CA GLU A 47 -27.76 -7.22 7.85
C GLU A 47 -27.06 -8.58 7.91
N LYS A 48 -25.73 -8.64 7.67
CA LYS A 48 -24.96 -9.88 7.94
C LYS A 48 -23.63 -9.61 8.63
N TYR A 49 -23.33 -10.53 9.55
CA TYR A 49 -22.39 -10.45 10.67
C TYR A 49 -20.88 -10.41 10.30
N TRP A 50 -20.52 -10.25 9.03
CA TRP A 50 -19.14 -10.15 8.55
C TRP A 50 -19.10 -9.17 7.37
N ASN A 51 -18.82 -7.89 7.65
CA ASN A 51 -18.98 -6.72 6.75
C ASN A 51 -18.00 -6.66 5.56
N ASN A 52 -17.69 -7.78 4.91
CA ASN A 52 -16.66 -7.84 3.87
C ASN A 52 -17.20 -7.60 2.46
N GLN A 53 -18.52 -7.59 2.27
CA GLN A 53 -19.15 -7.47 0.97
C GLN A 53 -20.20 -6.37 1.00
N LYS A 54 -19.97 -5.27 0.27
CA LYS A 54 -21.00 -4.26 0.00
C LYS A 54 -21.48 -4.45 -1.42
N LYS A 55 -22.78 -4.61 -1.61
CA LYS A 55 -23.37 -4.65 -2.96
C LYS A 55 -23.84 -3.26 -3.34
N ILE A 56 -23.63 -2.90 -4.59
CA ILE A 56 -24.09 -1.64 -5.19
C ILE A 56 -25.30 -1.97 -6.05
N LEU A 57 -26.43 -1.33 -5.76
CA LEU A 57 -27.61 -1.37 -6.62
C LEU A 57 -27.38 -0.46 -7.82
N LEU A 58 -27.37 -1.07 -9.00
CA LEU A 58 -27.19 -0.35 -10.25
C LEU A 58 -28.45 0.44 -10.61
N ASN A 59 -28.24 1.59 -11.24
CA ASN A 59 -29.25 2.37 -11.92
C ASN A 59 -28.88 2.47 -13.41
N ASN A 60 -29.58 3.30 -14.18
CA ASN A 60 -29.33 3.50 -15.61
C ASN A 60 -28.03 4.28 -15.91
N SER A 61 -27.17 4.55 -14.93
CA SER A 61 -25.90 5.23 -15.15
C SER A 61 -24.80 4.24 -15.50
N ASP A 62 -24.07 4.55 -16.56
CA ASP A 62 -22.87 3.82 -17.00
C ASP A 62 -21.63 4.17 -16.17
N ILE A 63 -21.74 5.10 -15.23
CA ILE A 63 -20.62 5.58 -14.40
C ILE A 63 -20.95 5.42 -12.92
N ILE A 64 -19.98 4.89 -12.18
CA ILE A 64 -20.00 4.78 -10.72
C ILE A 64 -18.76 5.47 -10.18
N LYS A 65 -18.93 6.44 -9.28
CA LYS A 65 -17.80 7.06 -8.58
C LYS A 65 -17.80 6.62 -7.12
N ILE A 66 -16.66 6.16 -6.65
CA ILE A 66 -16.48 5.69 -5.27
C ILE A 66 -15.33 6.47 -4.64
N GLU A 67 -15.63 7.12 -3.52
CA GLU A 67 -14.67 7.68 -2.57
C GLU A 67 -14.35 6.61 -1.51
N TYR A 68 -13.09 6.44 -1.15
CA TYR A 68 -12.67 5.53 -0.10
C TYR A 68 -11.35 5.96 0.55
N THR A 69 -11.09 5.50 1.76
CA THR A 69 -9.82 5.72 2.47
C THR A 69 -8.84 4.58 2.17
N ASN A 70 -7.63 4.90 1.73
CA ASN A 70 -6.56 3.91 1.48
C ASN A 70 -5.83 3.50 2.78
N ILE A 71 -4.93 2.53 2.71
CA ILE A 71 -4.13 2.06 3.86
C ILE A 71 -3.23 3.13 4.47
N PHE A 72 -2.98 4.22 3.75
CA PHE A 72 -2.17 5.37 4.17
C PHE A 72 -3.02 6.51 4.78
N GLY A 73 -4.31 6.27 5.04
CA GLY A 73 -5.24 7.27 5.59
C GLY A 73 -5.66 8.37 4.62
N GLN A 74 -5.37 8.23 3.32
CA GLN A 74 -5.71 9.23 2.30
C GLN A 74 -7.07 8.94 1.68
N ILE A 75 -7.83 10.01 1.38
CA ILE A 75 -9.07 9.93 0.61
C ILE A 75 -8.74 9.75 -0.88
N ILE A 76 -9.30 8.71 -1.48
CA ILE A 76 -9.13 8.33 -2.88
C ILE A 76 -10.50 8.31 -3.57
N ASP A 77 -10.59 9.06 -4.67
CA ASP A 77 -11.73 9.00 -5.59
C ASP A 77 -11.37 8.15 -6.80
N THR A 78 -12.23 7.19 -7.14
CA THR A 78 -12.06 6.36 -8.34
C THR A 78 -13.37 6.29 -9.12
N THR A 79 -13.25 6.45 -10.44
CA THR A 79 -14.37 6.35 -11.38
C THR A 79 -14.31 5.00 -12.07
N PHE A 80 -15.41 4.26 -12.04
CA PHE A 80 -15.60 2.99 -12.69
C PHE A 80 -16.64 3.13 -13.80
N THR A 81 -16.38 2.48 -14.93
CA THR A 81 -17.37 2.38 -16.00
C THR A 81 -18.16 1.09 -15.77
N ASN A 82 -19.47 1.22 -15.60
CA ASN A 82 -20.41 0.12 -15.48
C ASN A 82 -20.57 -0.54 -16.86
N ALA A 83 -19.74 -1.55 -17.15
CA ALA A 83 -19.97 -2.41 -18.30
C ALA A 83 -21.12 -3.36 -17.99
N LYS A 84 -21.97 -3.68 -18.98
CA LYS A 84 -23.19 -4.51 -18.83
C LYS A 84 -22.97 -5.94 -18.26
N GLU A 85 -21.72 -6.35 -18.04
CA GLU A 85 -21.31 -7.67 -17.52
C GLU A 85 -20.42 -7.56 -16.25
N LEU A 86 -20.27 -6.37 -15.66
CA LEU A 86 -19.37 -6.15 -14.54
C LEU A 86 -19.97 -6.65 -13.23
N ASN A 87 -19.66 -7.87 -12.83
CA ASN A 87 -20.14 -8.49 -11.57
C ASN A 87 -19.49 -7.92 -10.29
N GLU A 88 -18.30 -7.33 -10.41
CA GLU A 88 -17.50 -6.90 -9.27
C GLU A 88 -16.72 -5.60 -9.56
N ILE A 89 -16.63 -4.71 -8.57
CA ILE A 89 -15.72 -3.57 -8.53
C ILE A 89 -14.68 -3.82 -7.43
N LYS A 90 -13.41 -3.75 -7.82
CA LYS A 90 -12.27 -3.83 -6.89
C LYS A 90 -11.74 -2.43 -6.62
N ILE A 91 -11.80 -1.97 -5.36
CA ILE A 91 -11.09 -0.75 -4.94
C ILE A 91 -9.64 -1.08 -4.55
N CYS A 92 -8.69 -0.32 -5.08
CA CYS A 92 -7.27 -0.48 -4.78
C CYS A 92 -6.93 0.19 -3.46
N VAL A 93 -6.89 -0.57 -2.36
CA VAL A 93 -6.65 0.00 -1.01
C VAL A 93 -5.22 0.47 -0.80
N ASN A 94 -4.29 0.02 -1.65
CA ASN A 94 -2.90 0.47 -1.68
C ASN A 94 -2.65 1.60 -2.70
N LYS A 95 -3.69 2.12 -3.37
CA LYS A 95 -3.56 3.24 -4.30
C LYS A 95 -3.11 4.49 -3.55
N PHE A 96 -1.85 4.88 -3.78
CA PHE A 96 -1.21 6.01 -3.13
C PHE A 96 -1.48 7.30 -3.90
N LYS A 97 -1.93 8.36 -3.21
CA LYS A 97 -1.96 9.71 -3.77
C LYS A 97 -0.66 10.38 -3.38
N ASP A 98 0.25 10.52 -4.34
CA ASP A 98 1.50 11.20 -4.06
C ASP A 98 1.27 12.68 -3.77
N TYR A 99 2.01 13.20 -2.80
CA TYR A 99 2.05 14.61 -2.44
C TYR A 99 3.51 15.00 -2.38
N GLU A 100 3.85 16.15 -2.95
CA GLU A 100 5.21 16.65 -2.92
C GLU A 100 5.60 16.99 -1.48
N LYS A 101 6.28 16.04 -0.83
CA LYS A 101 6.98 16.23 0.43
C LYS A 101 8.46 15.99 0.18
N LYS A 102 9.28 16.90 0.71
CA LYS A 102 10.74 16.75 0.71
C LYS A 102 11.10 15.41 1.35
N SER A 103 11.91 14.61 0.65
CA SER A 103 12.43 13.34 1.14
C SER A 103 13.72 13.57 1.90
N LEU A 104 13.76 13.15 3.17
CA LEU A 104 14.95 13.30 4.01
C LEU A 104 16.02 12.30 3.60
N ILE A 105 15.61 11.14 3.07
CA ILE A 105 16.56 10.17 2.50
C ILE A 105 17.22 10.75 1.24
N LYS A 106 16.45 11.45 0.39
CA LYS A 106 17.00 12.15 -0.79
C LYS A 106 18.03 13.19 -0.39
N GLU A 107 17.72 14.00 0.63
CA GLU A 107 18.64 14.99 1.19
C GLU A 107 19.89 14.35 1.82
N SER A 108 19.72 13.29 2.61
CA SER A 108 20.81 12.52 3.19
C SER A 108 21.79 12.00 2.12
N ILE A 109 21.26 11.38 1.06
CA ILE A 109 22.07 10.87 -0.06
C ILE A 109 22.80 12.01 -0.78
N GLN A 110 22.16 13.17 -0.96
CA GLN A 110 22.79 14.36 -1.55
C GLN A 110 23.90 14.94 -0.68
N ASN A 111 23.79 14.79 0.65
CA ASN A 111 24.77 15.26 1.63
C ASN A 111 25.81 14.20 2.00
N ASP A 112 25.97 13.16 1.17
CA ASP A 112 26.89 12.03 1.37
C ASP A 112 26.72 11.28 2.71
N GLN A 113 25.52 11.35 3.29
CA GLN A 113 25.19 10.68 4.55
C GLN A 113 24.73 9.24 4.32
N SER A 114 25.05 8.38 5.29
CA SER A 114 24.58 7.00 5.26
C SER A 114 23.18 6.92 5.84
N TRP A 115 22.35 6.07 5.26
CA TRP A 115 21.01 5.80 5.72
C TRP A 115 20.89 4.33 6.13
N VAL A 116 20.22 4.07 7.25
CA VAL A 116 19.89 2.74 7.77
C VAL A 116 18.38 2.65 7.99
N LEU A 117 17.78 1.58 7.48
CA LEU A 117 16.41 1.18 7.80
C LEU A 117 16.46 -0.16 8.53
N ASN A 118 16.01 -0.17 9.77
CA ASN A 118 15.75 -1.38 10.53
C ASN A 118 14.25 -1.65 10.54
N SER A 119 13.87 -2.92 10.41
CA SER A 119 12.50 -3.36 10.63
C SER A 119 12.47 -4.60 11.50
N THR A 120 11.53 -4.66 12.44
CA THR A 120 11.35 -5.79 13.36
C THR A 120 9.90 -6.19 13.45
N TRP A 121 9.61 -7.48 13.41
CA TRP A 121 8.26 -8.02 13.52
C TRP A 121 8.27 -9.39 14.21
N GLY A 122 7.11 -9.85 14.66
CA GLY A 122 6.95 -11.16 15.26
C GLY A 122 6.23 -11.13 16.61
N HIS A 123 5.69 -12.29 17.01
CA HIS A 123 4.96 -12.46 18.26
C HIS A 123 5.69 -13.36 19.26
N GLN A 124 6.28 -14.46 18.78
CA GLN A 124 7.00 -15.44 19.61
C GLN A 124 8.48 -15.54 19.22
N THR A 125 8.77 -15.51 17.92
CA THR A 125 10.11 -15.33 17.36
C THR A 125 10.17 -13.98 16.68
N PHE A 126 11.04 -13.09 17.17
CA PHE A 126 11.26 -11.80 16.54
C PHE A 126 12.17 -11.97 15.33
N GLU A 127 11.68 -11.54 14.19
CA GLU A 127 12.45 -11.37 12.97
C GLU A 127 12.87 -9.91 12.85
N SER A 128 14.03 -9.70 12.22
CA SER A 128 14.56 -8.37 11.97
C SER A 128 15.27 -8.29 10.63
N ASP A 129 15.13 -7.15 9.98
CA ASP A 129 15.84 -6.81 8.76
C ASP A 129 16.58 -5.48 8.96
N GLU A 130 17.76 -5.36 8.36
CA GLU A 130 18.50 -4.10 8.28
C GLU A 130 18.95 -3.86 6.84
N LEU A 131 18.57 -2.71 6.27
CA LEU A 131 19.08 -2.19 5.02
C LEU A 131 19.95 -0.96 5.30
N THR A 132 21.25 -1.06 5.02
CA THR A 132 22.16 0.09 5.00
C THR A 132 22.36 0.56 3.55
N LEU A 133 22.25 1.86 3.31
CA LEU A 133 22.57 2.52 2.04
C LEU A 133 23.58 3.65 2.29
N LYS A 134 24.68 3.65 1.53
CA LYS A 134 25.75 4.66 1.64
C LYS A 134 26.10 5.23 0.26
N PRO A 135 25.90 6.53 0.02
CA PRO A 135 26.38 7.18 -1.19
C PRO A 135 27.91 7.14 -1.27
N LYS A 136 28.43 6.81 -2.46
CA LYS A 136 29.85 6.86 -2.80
C LYS A 136 30.04 6.88 -4.31
N ASN A 137 30.69 7.92 -4.84
CA ASN A 137 31.11 8.03 -6.24
C ASN A 137 29.97 7.83 -7.25
N GLY A 138 28.78 8.41 -7.00
CA GLY A 138 27.61 8.25 -7.87
C GLY A 138 26.88 6.91 -7.74
N PHE A 139 27.20 6.11 -6.73
CA PHE A 139 26.52 4.86 -6.41
C PHE A 139 26.01 4.85 -4.96
N LEU A 140 24.90 4.18 -4.70
CA LEU A 140 24.49 3.75 -3.36
C LEU A 140 25.06 2.36 -3.09
N LYS A 141 26.06 2.28 -2.22
CA LYS A 141 26.52 0.99 -1.69
C LYS A 141 25.50 0.49 -0.69
N TYR A 142 25.05 -0.75 -0.84
CA TYR A 142 24.08 -1.33 0.08
C TYR A 142 24.63 -2.55 0.81
N LYS A 143 24.10 -2.77 2.01
CA LYS A 143 24.19 -4.03 2.75
C LYS A 143 22.81 -4.36 3.29
N TYR A 144 22.42 -5.62 3.17
CA TYR A 144 21.14 -6.11 3.66
C TYR A 144 21.35 -7.30 4.59
N TYR A 145 20.72 -7.27 5.75
CA TYR A 145 20.83 -8.25 6.82
C TYR A 145 19.44 -8.77 7.16
N LYS A 146 19.36 -10.07 7.46
CA LYS A 146 18.20 -10.74 8.07
C LYS A 146 18.65 -11.37 9.38
N ASN A 147 17.94 -11.10 10.48
CA ASN A 147 18.23 -11.58 11.83
C ASN A 147 19.70 -11.38 12.23
N GLY A 148 20.21 -10.16 11.97
CA GLY A 148 21.61 -9.77 12.22
C GLY A 148 22.65 -10.40 11.28
N LYS A 149 22.27 -11.33 10.40
CA LYS A 149 23.18 -11.97 9.43
C LYS A 149 23.09 -11.27 8.09
N ARG A 150 24.24 -10.87 7.53
CA ARG A 150 24.29 -10.23 6.21
C ARG A 150 23.94 -11.24 5.12
N ILE A 151 22.86 -10.97 4.37
CA ILE A 151 22.41 -11.82 3.27
C ILE A 151 22.91 -11.28 1.91
N LYS A 152 22.93 -9.96 1.71
CA LYS A 152 23.36 -9.36 0.43
C LYS A 152 24.16 -8.08 0.62
N ARG A 153 25.00 -7.76 -0.37
CA ARG A 153 25.69 -6.46 -0.50
C ARG A 153 25.91 -6.13 -1.97
N GLY A 154 26.02 -4.85 -2.29
CA GLY A 154 26.27 -4.43 -3.66
C GLY A 154 26.34 -2.92 -3.82
N LYS A 155 26.12 -2.46 -5.05
CA LYS A 155 26.04 -1.05 -5.40
C LYS A 155 24.93 -0.81 -6.42
N ILE A 156 24.20 0.27 -6.27
CA ILE A 156 23.13 0.71 -7.18
C ILE A 156 23.57 2.06 -7.75
N LYS A 157 23.46 2.27 -9.06
CA LYS A 157 23.77 3.58 -9.66
C LYS A 157 22.73 4.59 -9.19
N ILE A 158 23.17 5.77 -8.73
CA ILE A 158 22.24 6.85 -8.39
C ILE A 158 21.66 7.38 -9.70
N THR A 159 20.36 7.19 -9.88
CA THR A 159 19.57 7.75 -10.97
C THR A 159 18.34 8.41 -10.36
N GLU A 160 17.71 9.32 -11.12
CA GLU A 160 16.46 9.96 -10.70
C GLU A 160 15.39 8.93 -10.31
N SER A 161 15.19 7.90 -11.15
CA SER A 161 14.26 6.80 -10.85
C SER A 161 14.54 6.07 -9.53
N VAL A 162 15.82 5.84 -9.17
CA VAL A 162 16.17 5.23 -7.88
C VAL A 162 15.84 6.17 -6.72
N MET A 163 16.13 7.47 -6.88
CA MET A 163 15.83 8.47 -5.87
C MET A 163 14.32 8.63 -5.67
N ASP A 164 13.53 8.58 -6.73
CA ASP A 164 12.08 8.71 -6.66
C ASP A 164 11.43 7.50 -5.98
N ARG A 165 11.93 6.29 -6.23
CA ARG A 165 11.49 5.06 -5.53
C ARG A 165 11.76 5.14 -4.03
N ILE A 166 12.96 5.56 -3.66
CA ILE A 166 13.34 5.74 -2.24
C ILE A 166 12.49 6.82 -1.58
N ALA A 167 12.28 7.95 -2.26
CA ALA A 167 11.47 9.04 -1.74
C ALA A 167 9.99 8.64 -1.59
N LEU A 168 9.44 7.88 -2.55
CA LEU A 168 8.10 7.34 -2.49
C LEU A 168 7.94 6.36 -1.32
N PHE A 169 8.91 5.48 -1.12
CA PHE A 169 8.94 4.57 0.04
C PHE A 169 8.90 5.34 1.37
N GLU A 170 9.72 6.37 1.51
CA GLU A 170 9.75 7.22 2.71
C GLU A 170 8.41 7.92 2.96
N ARG A 171 7.76 8.44 1.90
CA ARG A 171 6.45 9.09 2.02
C ARG A 171 5.36 8.11 2.44
N LYS A 172 5.33 6.91 1.86
CA LYS A 172 4.43 5.83 2.27
C LYS A 172 4.65 5.46 3.74
N LEU A 173 5.89 5.23 4.14
CA LEU A 173 6.26 4.88 5.53
C LEU A 173 5.82 5.96 6.53
N ASN A 174 5.99 7.24 6.20
CA ASN A 174 5.53 8.35 7.04
C ASN A 174 4.02 8.41 7.26
N LEU A 175 3.20 7.93 6.32
CA LEU A 175 1.74 7.92 6.49
C LEU A 175 1.24 6.70 7.25
N MET A 176 2.02 5.61 7.27
CA MET A 176 1.68 4.42 8.05
C MET A 176 1.72 4.65 9.56
N GLN A 177 2.42 5.69 10.04
CA GLN A 177 2.42 6.11 11.47
C GLN A 177 1.01 6.37 12.05
N ASN A 178 -0.02 6.45 11.22
CA ASN A 178 -1.41 6.69 11.62
C ASN A 178 -2.38 5.58 11.18
N ALA A 179 -1.89 4.41 10.75
CA ALA A 179 -2.74 3.33 10.26
C ALA A 179 -3.38 2.53 11.42
N ASP A 180 -4.68 2.23 11.31
CA ASP A 180 -5.56 1.64 12.33
C ASP A 180 -4.93 0.51 13.19
N ASN A 181 -4.96 0.69 14.53
CA ASN A 181 -4.50 -0.21 15.63
C ASN A 181 -5.25 -1.56 15.73
N SER A 182 -5.52 -2.20 14.60
CA SER A 182 -6.44 -3.34 14.51
C SER A 182 -5.74 -4.69 14.46
N CYS A 183 -4.42 -4.72 14.28
CA CYS A 183 -3.61 -5.92 14.41
C CYS A 183 -2.80 -5.92 15.70
N ASN A 184 -2.74 -7.08 16.36
CA ASN A 184 -1.90 -7.29 17.55
C ASN A 184 -0.41 -7.48 17.19
N PHE A 185 -0.07 -7.59 15.90
CA PHE A 185 1.29 -7.83 15.40
C PHE A 185 1.67 -6.71 14.43
N GLY A 186 2.37 -5.71 14.95
CA GLY A 186 2.88 -4.61 14.15
C GLY A 186 4.30 -4.85 13.64
N ILE A 187 4.66 -4.22 12.53
CA ILE A 187 6.06 -4.09 12.10
C ILE A 187 6.57 -2.75 12.60
N SER A 188 7.62 -2.77 13.41
CA SER A 188 8.31 -1.54 13.81
C SER A 188 9.43 -1.24 12.82
N TYR A 189 9.51 0.01 12.36
CA TYR A 189 10.59 0.52 11.52
C TYR A 189 11.38 1.59 12.27
N ASN A 190 12.70 1.56 12.18
CA ASN A 190 13.57 2.62 12.62
C ASN A 190 14.43 3.09 11.44
N LEU A 191 14.23 4.33 11.04
CA LEU A 191 14.93 5.00 9.96
C LEU A 191 15.94 5.98 10.55
N ASP A 192 17.23 5.75 10.29
CA ASP A 192 18.31 6.70 10.60
C ASP A 192 18.93 7.17 9.30
N ASN A 193 18.58 8.37 8.85
CA ASN A 193 19.10 8.93 7.61
C ASN A 193 20.37 9.78 7.82
N GLY A 194 20.97 9.75 9.01
CA GLY A 194 22.15 10.55 9.36
C GLY A 194 21.86 12.03 9.65
N ILE A 195 20.63 12.51 9.45
CA ILE A 195 20.14 13.83 9.85
C ILE A 195 19.21 13.68 11.06
N GLU A 196 18.24 12.77 10.94
CA GLU A 196 17.27 12.46 11.97
C GLU A 196 17.01 10.95 12.08
N LYS A 197 16.48 10.57 13.24
CA LYS A 197 15.99 9.23 13.53
C LYS A 197 14.49 9.27 13.65
N ILE A 198 13.82 8.44 12.86
CA ILE A 198 12.37 8.36 12.82
C ILE A 198 11.95 6.91 13.12
N ASN A 199 11.04 6.75 14.07
CA ASN A 199 10.45 5.46 14.40
C ASN A 199 9.04 5.41 13.81
N PHE A 200 8.68 4.30 13.17
CA PHE A 200 7.36 4.05 12.63
C PHE A 200 6.87 2.71 13.19
N GLN A 201 5.57 2.60 13.36
CA GLN A 201 4.92 1.35 13.71
C GLN A 201 3.78 1.16 12.73
N ASP A 202 3.81 0.07 11.97
CA ASP A 202 2.72 -0.38 11.14
C ASP A 202 1.93 -1.43 11.92
N ASP A 203 0.81 -1.02 12.51
CA ASP A 203 -0.16 -1.92 13.16
C ASP A 203 -1.30 -2.32 12.22
N SER A 204 -1.15 -2.03 10.92
CA SER A 204 -2.13 -2.43 9.91
C SER A 204 -1.95 -3.90 9.58
N CYS A 205 -3.06 -4.65 9.54
CA CYS A 205 -3.07 -6.03 9.04
C CYS A 205 -2.81 -6.13 7.52
N SER A 206 -2.43 -5.02 6.88
CA SER A 206 -2.29 -4.86 5.43
C SER A 206 -0.86 -4.68 4.97
N GLY A 207 0.12 -4.79 5.88
CA GLY A 207 1.50 -5.12 5.55
C GLY A 207 2.17 -4.12 4.62
N PHE A 208 2.57 -2.96 5.15
CA PHE A 208 3.70 -2.28 4.54
C PHE A 208 4.89 -3.25 4.61
N SER A 209 5.49 -3.60 3.48
CA SER A 209 6.66 -4.47 3.44
C SER A 209 7.84 -3.74 2.82
N ASN A 210 9.00 -3.83 3.47
CA ASN A 210 10.25 -3.36 2.88
C ASN A 210 10.66 -4.20 1.67
N GLU A 211 10.08 -5.39 1.48
CA GLU A 211 10.35 -6.26 0.32
C GLU A 211 10.06 -5.55 -0.99
N GLN A 212 9.00 -4.74 -1.07
CA GLN A 212 8.71 -3.95 -2.28
C GLN A 212 9.88 -3.02 -2.61
N LEU A 213 10.43 -2.30 -1.62
CA LEU A 213 11.62 -1.46 -1.83
C LEU A 213 12.82 -2.31 -2.25
N LEU A 214 13.03 -3.47 -1.62
CA LEU A 214 14.15 -4.35 -1.94
C LEU A 214 14.05 -4.89 -3.37
N THR A 215 12.87 -5.32 -3.83
CA THR A 215 12.62 -5.78 -5.20
C THR A 215 12.76 -4.63 -6.20
N GLU A 216 12.17 -3.47 -5.90
CA GLU A 216 12.30 -2.26 -6.74
C GLU A 216 13.75 -1.80 -6.87
N LEU A 217 14.58 -1.98 -5.84
CA LEU A 217 16.01 -1.69 -5.86
C LEU A 217 16.87 -2.87 -6.37
N LYS A 218 16.26 -4.00 -6.76
CA LYS A 218 16.94 -5.24 -7.21
C LYS A 218 17.88 -5.84 -6.15
N ILE A 219 17.57 -5.60 -4.88
CA ILE A 219 18.24 -6.16 -3.71
C ILE A 219 17.64 -7.53 -3.35
N ALA A 220 16.33 -7.72 -3.43
CA ALA A 220 15.67 -9.02 -3.30
C ALA A 220 15.04 -9.45 -4.63
N GLU A 221 14.77 -10.74 -4.77
CA GLU A 221 13.93 -11.29 -5.85
C GLU A 221 12.46 -11.09 -5.48
#